data_AF-A0AB35HAJ0-F1
#
_entry.id   AF-A0AB35HAJ0-F1
#
_cell.length_a   1.000
_cell.length_b   1.000
_cell.length_c   1.000
_cell.angle_alpha   90.00
_cell.angle_beta   90.00
_cell.angle_gamma   90.00
#
_symmetry.space_group_name_H-M   'P 1'
#
loop_
_entity.id
_entity.type
_entity.pdbx_description
1 polymer ?
#
loop_
_entity_poly.entity_id
_entity_poly.type
_entity_poly.pdbx_seq_one_letter_code
_entity_poly.pdbx_strand_id
1 'polypeptide(L)'
;MISLTTNVCIVWKRLILMIAFIGAIIFGTSVSHAAYIAPPSTIGEAVVLIDADTKEILFAKNPDKWMHPASTTKMVTLLTALELKGTQLDELATISSYATSMEESNLGVRVGDQITLEGVLEGMMVASGNDAAVVVAENVSGSVENFAKDMNRVAAKAGAKNSVFLNPHGLTQMGHHSTARDLAMIAAYGMKYQMFRDKVANDYYKVPYQNRTPETIRTTNHFIRNKYPGANGLKTGFTNAAGECLIASATRNGHTMIVVMLNDDNRWDEAVQFLDYGFKLRGVI
;
A
#
# COMPACT_ATOMS: atom_id res chain seq x y z
N MET A 1 -10.06 75.69 -45.10
CA MET A 1 -8.99 74.80 -44.59
C MET A 1 -9.45 73.98 -43.37
N ILE A 2 -10.62 73.31 -43.39
CA ILE A 2 -11.14 72.58 -42.20
C ILE A 2 -11.74 71.18 -42.53
N SER A 3 -11.77 70.73 -43.79
CA SER A 3 -12.50 69.49 -44.15
C SER A 3 -11.65 68.21 -44.33
N LEU A 4 -10.35 68.23 -44.05
CA LEU A 4 -9.47 67.06 -44.25
C LEU A 4 -9.07 66.34 -42.96
N THR A 5 -9.28 66.94 -41.78
CA THR A 5 -8.81 66.40 -40.50
C THR A 5 -9.83 65.47 -39.83
N THR A 6 -11.13 65.63 -40.08
CA THR A 6 -12.21 64.83 -39.46
C THR A 6 -12.32 63.42 -40.02
N ASN A 7 -12.14 63.23 -41.34
CA ASN A 7 -12.25 61.90 -41.97
C ASN A 7 -11.07 60.98 -41.63
N VAL A 8 -9.88 61.52 -41.44
CA VAL A 8 -8.69 60.73 -41.03
C VAL A 8 -8.89 60.18 -39.61
N CYS A 9 -9.40 60.98 -38.68
CA CYS A 9 -9.60 60.55 -37.29
C CYS A 9 -10.63 59.39 -37.14
N ILE A 10 -11.66 59.35 -38.00
CA ILE A 10 -12.69 58.29 -37.99
C ILE A 10 -12.13 56.97 -38.55
N VAL A 11 -11.32 57.02 -39.61
CA VAL A 11 -10.70 55.83 -40.22
C VAL A 11 -9.69 55.19 -39.27
N TRP A 12 -8.88 55.98 -38.56
CA TRP A 12 -7.92 55.48 -37.59
C TRP A 12 -8.60 54.87 -36.35
N LYS A 13 -9.70 55.46 -35.85
CA LYS A 13 -10.49 54.85 -34.76
C LYS A 13 -11.12 53.52 -35.16
N ARG A 14 -11.62 53.38 -36.39
CA ARG A 14 -12.16 52.12 -36.92
C ARG A 14 -11.06 51.07 -37.11
N LEU A 15 -9.88 51.45 -37.56
CA LEU A 15 -8.73 50.55 -37.73
C LEU A 15 -8.19 50.03 -36.38
N ILE A 16 -8.09 50.90 -35.37
CA ILE A 16 -7.67 50.52 -34.01
C ILE A 16 -8.69 49.56 -33.36
N LEU A 17 -9.99 49.82 -33.53
CA LEU A 17 -11.05 48.91 -33.05
C LEU A 17 -11.02 47.56 -33.79
N MET A 18 -10.72 47.53 -35.08
CA MET A 18 -10.60 46.28 -35.85
C MET A 18 -9.35 45.47 -35.44
N ILE A 19 -8.22 46.13 -35.19
CA ILE A 19 -6.99 45.49 -34.69
C ILE A 19 -7.19 44.97 -33.26
N ALA A 20 -7.90 45.69 -32.41
CA ALA A 20 -8.25 45.23 -31.06
C ALA A 20 -9.21 44.02 -31.09
N PHE A 21 -10.14 43.98 -32.05
CA PHE A 21 -11.07 42.86 -32.22
C PHE A 21 -10.38 41.61 -32.80
N ILE A 22 -9.45 41.78 -33.74
CA ILE A 22 -8.63 40.68 -34.28
C ILE A 22 -7.62 40.19 -33.23
N GLY A 23 -7.05 41.09 -32.42
CA GLY A 23 -6.20 40.74 -31.29
C GLY A 23 -6.92 39.89 -30.23
N ALA A 24 -8.19 40.19 -29.94
CA ALA A 24 -9.00 39.40 -29.01
C ALA A 24 -9.36 38.00 -29.56
N ILE A 25 -9.42 37.81 -30.88
CA ILE A 25 -9.64 36.50 -31.52
C ILE A 25 -8.35 35.66 -31.53
N ILE A 26 -7.18 36.30 -31.63
CA ILE A 26 -5.88 35.61 -31.64
C ILE A 26 -5.42 35.23 -30.22
N PHE A 27 -5.85 35.95 -29.19
CA PHE A 27 -5.68 35.58 -27.77
C PHE A 27 -6.86 34.75 -27.22
N GLY A 28 -7.43 33.87 -28.06
CA GLY A 28 -8.33 32.83 -27.57
C GLY A 28 -7.57 31.99 -26.54
N THR A 29 -7.88 32.18 -25.25
CA THR A 29 -7.32 31.39 -24.15
C THR A 29 -7.59 29.94 -24.45
N SER A 30 -6.55 29.21 -24.84
CA SER A 30 -6.60 27.76 -24.97
C SER A 30 -6.76 27.24 -23.55
N VAL A 31 -8.00 27.07 -23.10
CA VAL A 31 -8.28 26.36 -21.86
C VAL A 31 -7.92 24.91 -22.16
N SER A 32 -6.68 24.53 -21.83
CA SER A 32 -6.26 23.13 -21.82
C SER A 32 -7.22 22.39 -20.91
N HIS A 33 -8.19 21.71 -21.50
CA HIS A 33 -9.02 20.77 -20.77
C HIS A 33 -8.09 19.64 -20.36
N ALA A 34 -7.82 19.54 -19.05
CA ALA A 34 -7.20 18.33 -18.52
C ALA A 34 -8.05 17.15 -18.99
N ALA A 35 -7.42 16.20 -19.70
CA ALA A 35 -8.13 15.04 -20.22
C ALA A 35 -8.75 14.28 -19.04
N TYR A 36 -10.06 14.08 -19.07
CA TYR A 36 -10.74 13.27 -18.07
C TYR A 36 -10.26 11.82 -18.23
N ILE A 37 -9.63 11.28 -17.18
CA ILE A 37 -9.21 9.89 -17.12
C ILE A 37 -10.29 9.15 -16.32
N ALA A 38 -11.02 8.25 -16.98
CA ALA A 38 -12.03 7.45 -16.31
C ALA A 38 -11.37 6.46 -15.32
N PRO A 39 -11.89 6.32 -14.09
CA PRO A 39 -11.38 5.33 -13.15
C PRO A 39 -11.73 3.90 -13.62
N PRO A 40 -10.90 2.89 -13.29
CA PRO A 40 -11.22 1.49 -13.52
C PRO A 40 -12.48 1.06 -12.75
N SER A 41 -13.21 0.09 -13.30
CA SER A 41 -14.26 -0.62 -12.56
C SER A 41 -13.64 -1.67 -11.63
N THR A 42 -14.36 -2.04 -10.56
CA THR A 42 -13.89 -3.08 -9.63
C THR A 42 -15.02 -3.93 -9.08
N ILE A 43 -14.78 -5.24 -9.00
CA ILE A 43 -15.66 -6.18 -8.29
C ILE A 43 -15.41 -6.19 -6.78
N GLY A 44 -14.22 -5.76 -6.33
CA GLY A 44 -13.81 -5.74 -4.93
C GLY A 44 -14.81 -5.04 -4.01
N GLU A 45 -15.05 -5.60 -2.83
CA GLU A 45 -16.07 -5.09 -1.91
C GLU A 45 -15.70 -3.72 -1.31
N ALA A 46 -14.42 -3.55 -0.95
CA ALA A 46 -13.85 -2.28 -0.52
C ALA A 46 -12.48 -2.05 -1.17
N VAL A 47 -12.32 -0.92 -1.84
CA VAL A 47 -11.13 -0.59 -2.63
C VAL A 47 -10.73 0.86 -2.42
N VAL A 48 -9.44 1.12 -2.22
CA VAL A 48 -8.88 2.47 -2.14
C VAL A 48 -7.57 2.51 -2.90
N LEU A 49 -7.41 3.53 -3.74
CA LEU A 49 -6.12 3.91 -4.35
C LEU A 49 -5.68 5.24 -3.77
N ILE A 50 -4.43 5.30 -3.30
CA ILE A 50 -3.81 6.53 -2.83
C ILE A 50 -2.48 6.82 -3.52
N ASP A 51 -2.13 8.10 -3.54
CA ASP A 51 -0.75 8.55 -3.60
C ASP A 51 -0.15 8.45 -2.18
N ALA A 52 0.92 7.68 -2.01
CA ALA A 52 1.48 7.39 -0.70
C ALA A 52 2.15 8.61 -0.04
N ASP A 53 2.68 9.54 -0.84
CA ASP A 53 3.44 10.69 -0.36
C ASP A 53 2.48 11.77 0.16
N THR A 54 1.42 12.06 -0.61
CA THR A 54 0.42 13.07 -0.23
C THR A 54 -0.73 12.50 0.60
N LYS A 55 -0.91 11.17 0.59
CA LYS A 55 -2.08 10.45 1.12
C LYS A 55 -3.40 10.83 0.44
N GLU A 56 -3.34 11.48 -0.72
CA GLU A 56 -4.52 11.80 -1.52
C GLU A 56 -5.18 10.51 -2.00
N ILE A 57 -6.49 10.42 -1.83
CA ILE A 57 -7.30 9.33 -2.35
C ILE A 57 -7.65 9.64 -3.80
N LEU A 58 -7.16 8.81 -4.71
CA LEU A 58 -7.37 8.91 -6.15
C LEU A 58 -8.60 8.12 -6.59
N PHE A 59 -8.96 7.08 -5.83
CA PHE A 59 -10.17 6.30 -6.01
C PHE A 59 -10.61 5.69 -4.68
N ALA A 60 -11.93 5.59 -4.46
CA ALA A 60 -12.48 4.87 -3.33
C ALA A 60 -13.83 4.22 -3.65
N LYS A 61 -13.99 2.98 -3.20
CA LYS A 61 -15.25 2.23 -3.10
C LYS A 61 -15.33 1.67 -1.69
N ASN A 62 -16.37 2.05 -0.93
CA ASN A 62 -16.57 1.61 0.46
C ASN A 62 -15.31 1.75 1.35
N PRO A 63 -14.59 2.89 1.33
CA PRO A 63 -13.26 3.02 1.93
C PRO A 63 -13.24 2.76 3.45
N ASP A 64 -14.34 3.05 4.13
CA ASP A 64 -14.49 2.94 5.59
C ASP A 64 -15.36 1.74 6.01
N LYS A 65 -15.67 0.83 5.07
CA LYS A 65 -16.44 -0.37 5.39
C LYS A 65 -15.61 -1.29 6.27
N TRP A 66 -16.25 -1.83 7.30
CA TRP A 66 -15.70 -2.87 8.15
C TRP A 66 -15.42 -4.12 7.31
N MET A 67 -14.17 -4.57 7.32
CA MET A 67 -13.72 -5.74 6.57
C MET A 67 -12.76 -6.58 7.42
N HIS A 68 -12.77 -7.89 7.20
CA HIS A 68 -11.71 -8.75 7.70
C HIS A 68 -10.43 -8.53 6.84
N PRO A 69 -9.26 -8.23 7.45
CA PRO A 69 -8.04 -7.93 6.70
C PRO A 69 -7.28 -9.18 6.22
N ALA A 70 -7.58 -10.36 6.79
CA ALA A 70 -6.77 -11.57 6.59
C ALA A 70 -5.27 -11.29 6.81
N SER A 71 -4.38 -11.97 6.07
CA SER A 71 -2.93 -11.80 6.22
C SER A 71 -2.38 -10.42 5.84
N THR A 72 -3.18 -9.46 5.34
CA THR A 72 -2.68 -8.08 5.21
C THR A 72 -2.34 -7.48 6.58
N THR A 73 -2.91 -8.02 7.66
CA THR A 73 -2.52 -7.75 9.05
C THR A 73 -1.02 -7.90 9.31
N LYS A 74 -0.33 -8.81 8.61
CA LYS A 74 1.13 -9.02 8.81
C LYS A 74 1.97 -7.81 8.42
N MET A 75 1.44 -6.92 7.58
CA MET A 75 2.02 -5.60 7.32
C MET A 75 2.05 -4.74 8.58
N VAL A 76 0.99 -4.81 9.39
CA VAL A 76 0.89 -4.11 10.68
C VAL A 76 1.86 -4.74 11.68
N THR A 77 1.98 -6.07 11.69
CA THR A 77 2.96 -6.81 12.52
C THR A 77 4.39 -6.38 12.20
N LEU A 78 4.75 -6.33 10.92
CA LEU A 78 6.06 -5.83 10.49
C LEU A 78 6.28 -4.39 10.96
N LEU A 79 5.35 -3.48 10.67
CA LEU A 79 5.47 -2.07 11.07
C LEU A 79 5.61 -1.92 12.58
N THR A 80 4.84 -2.68 13.35
CA THR A 80 4.86 -2.65 14.82
C THR A 80 6.20 -3.11 15.35
N ALA A 81 6.75 -4.21 14.83
CA ALA A 81 8.09 -4.66 15.22
C ALA A 81 9.16 -3.60 14.91
N LEU A 82 9.10 -2.96 13.74
CA LEU A 82 10.04 -1.91 13.36
C LEU A 82 9.92 -0.65 14.23
N GLU A 83 8.71 -0.23 14.60
CA GLU A 83 8.49 0.92 15.50
C GLU A 83 9.02 0.66 16.92
N LEU A 84 8.98 -0.58 17.41
CA LEU A 84 9.39 -0.92 18.77
C LEU A 84 10.87 -1.29 18.88
N LYS A 85 11.43 -1.98 17.87
CA LYS A 85 12.81 -2.49 17.90
C LYS A 85 13.78 -1.67 17.03
N GLY A 86 13.27 -0.88 16.09
CA GLY A 86 14.13 -0.20 15.11
C GLY A 86 14.95 -1.22 14.33
N THR A 87 16.28 -1.05 14.36
CA THR A 87 17.25 -1.96 13.72
C THR A 87 17.74 -3.10 14.62
N GLN A 88 17.25 -3.20 15.86
CA GLN A 88 17.69 -4.22 16.83
C GLN A 88 16.93 -5.53 16.61
N LEU A 89 17.23 -6.23 15.50
CA LEU A 89 16.54 -7.44 15.04
C LEU A 89 17.49 -8.61 14.80
N ASP A 90 18.77 -8.44 15.11
CA ASP A 90 19.85 -9.41 14.92
C ASP A 90 19.91 -10.50 15.99
N GLU A 91 19.22 -10.29 17.13
CA GLU A 91 19.06 -11.30 18.18
C GLU A 91 18.31 -12.55 17.67
N LEU A 92 18.71 -13.72 18.17
CA LEU A 92 18.00 -14.97 17.91
C LEU A 92 16.59 -14.94 18.51
N ALA A 93 15.61 -15.29 17.70
CA ALA A 93 14.23 -15.39 18.13
C ALA A 93 14.03 -16.66 18.98
N THR A 94 13.31 -16.52 20.09
CA THR A 94 12.80 -17.66 20.86
C THR A 94 11.50 -18.14 20.23
N ILE A 95 11.43 -19.40 19.84
CA ILE A 95 10.27 -19.99 19.17
C ILE A 95 9.50 -20.86 20.15
N SER A 96 8.27 -20.47 20.48
CA SER A 96 7.41 -21.21 21.39
C SER A 96 6.66 -22.35 20.70
N SER A 97 6.24 -23.36 21.47
CA SER A 97 5.36 -24.41 20.94
C SER A 97 4.03 -23.86 20.41
N TYR A 98 3.53 -22.78 21.01
CA TYR A 98 2.30 -22.10 20.56
C TYR A 98 2.48 -21.48 19.18
N ALA A 99 3.61 -20.81 18.91
CA ALA A 99 3.90 -20.31 17.58
C ALA A 99 3.93 -21.45 16.55
N THR A 100 4.56 -22.59 16.88
CA THR A 100 4.63 -23.74 15.97
C THR A 100 3.29 -24.47 15.77
N SER A 101 2.29 -24.22 16.62
CA SER A 101 0.96 -24.82 16.48
C SER A 101 0.01 -24.01 15.59
N MET A 102 0.47 -22.90 15.02
CA MET A 102 -0.35 -22.10 14.12
C MET A 102 -0.70 -22.87 12.85
N GLU A 103 -1.97 -22.82 12.46
CA GLU A 103 -2.50 -23.49 11.26
C GLU A 103 -2.33 -22.62 9.99
N GLU A 104 -2.67 -23.18 8.83
CA GLU A 104 -2.64 -22.52 7.51
C GLU A 104 -1.21 -22.16 7.04
N SER A 105 -1.02 -20.97 6.46
CA SER A 105 0.27 -20.53 5.92
C SER A 105 1.32 -20.41 7.03
N ASN A 106 2.45 -21.08 6.88
CA ASN A 106 3.54 -21.11 7.86
C ASN A 106 4.90 -20.93 7.19
N LEU A 107 5.85 -20.32 7.91
CA LEU A 107 7.27 -20.31 7.56
C LEU A 107 7.91 -21.70 7.83
N GLY A 108 7.35 -22.47 8.77
CA GLY A 108 7.84 -23.78 9.16
C GLY A 108 8.91 -23.72 10.24
N VAL A 109 8.84 -22.73 11.13
CA VAL A 109 9.77 -22.61 12.27
C VAL A 109 9.55 -23.74 13.28
N ARG A 110 10.62 -24.15 13.96
CA ARG A 110 10.59 -25.21 14.97
C ARG A 110 11.13 -24.72 16.30
N VAL A 111 10.63 -25.28 17.40
CA VAL A 111 11.21 -25.05 18.72
C VAL A 111 12.70 -25.44 18.68
N GLY A 112 13.56 -24.50 19.06
CA GLY A 112 15.01 -24.66 19.03
C GLY A 112 15.69 -24.26 17.72
N ASP A 113 14.97 -23.86 16.67
CA ASP A 113 15.59 -23.26 15.48
C ASP A 113 16.37 -21.99 15.88
N GLN A 114 17.58 -21.84 15.34
CA GLN A 114 18.40 -20.64 15.51
C GLN A 114 18.24 -19.75 14.28
N ILE A 115 17.37 -18.75 14.39
CA ILE A 115 17.10 -17.73 13.37
C ILE A 115 16.94 -16.37 14.04
N THR A 116 17.44 -15.31 13.43
CA THR A 116 17.30 -13.96 13.98
C THR A 116 15.86 -13.45 13.85
N LEU A 117 15.46 -12.52 14.71
CA LEU A 117 14.14 -11.88 14.60
C LEU A 117 13.93 -11.21 13.24
N GLU A 118 14.98 -10.62 12.67
CA GLU A 118 14.98 -10.09 11.32
C GLU A 118 14.66 -11.16 10.28
N GLY A 119 15.27 -12.34 10.42
CA GLY A 119 15.06 -13.46 9.52
C GLY A 119 13.64 -14.02 9.61
N VAL A 120 13.06 -14.03 10.80
CA VAL A 120 11.65 -14.38 11.02
C VAL A 120 10.73 -13.34 10.38
N LEU A 121 10.99 -12.04 10.55
CA LEU A 121 10.20 -10.96 9.93
C LEU A 121 10.21 -11.03 8.41
N GLU A 122 11.38 -11.26 7.81
CA GLU A 122 11.51 -11.43 6.37
C GLU A 122 10.72 -12.66 5.89
N GLY A 123 10.93 -13.80 6.56
CA GLY A 123 10.23 -15.05 6.25
C GLY A 123 8.71 -14.92 6.40
N MET A 124 8.24 -14.20 7.41
CA MET A 124 6.82 -13.89 7.62
C MET A 124 6.23 -13.15 6.42
N MET A 125 6.92 -12.16 5.86
CA MET A 125 6.40 -11.38 4.74
C MET A 125 6.38 -12.18 3.43
N VAL A 126 7.38 -13.03 3.21
CA VAL A 126 7.50 -13.85 2.00
C VAL A 126 6.55 -15.06 2.04
N ALA A 127 6.61 -15.87 3.11
CA ALA A 127 5.76 -17.06 3.26
C ALA A 127 4.34 -16.74 3.73
N SER A 128 4.09 -15.52 4.22
CA SER A 128 2.85 -15.20 4.94
C SER A 128 2.62 -16.04 6.19
N GLY A 129 3.71 -16.48 6.84
CA GLY A 129 3.69 -17.44 7.95
C GLY A 129 3.00 -16.94 9.22
N ASN A 130 2.01 -17.69 9.71
CA ASN A 130 1.28 -17.42 10.93
C ASN A 130 2.14 -17.71 12.16
N ASP A 131 2.84 -18.83 12.15
CA ASP A 131 3.90 -19.19 13.11
C ASP A 131 4.91 -18.05 13.31
N ALA A 132 5.47 -17.53 12.22
CA ALA A 132 6.44 -16.44 12.25
C ALA A 132 5.85 -15.15 12.83
N ALA A 133 4.58 -14.85 12.55
CA ALA A 133 3.90 -13.69 13.11
C ALA A 133 3.71 -13.80 14.63
N VAL A 134 3.43 -15.00 15.15
CA VAL A 134 3.37 -15.26 16.61
C VAL A 134 4.76 -15.17 17.23
N VAL A 135 5.79 -15.74 16.61
CA VAL A 135 7.19 -15.58 17.07
C VAL A 135 7.55 -14.10 17.20
N VAL A 136 7.24 -13.29 16.18
CA VAL A 136 7.49 -11.84 16.23
C VAL A 136 6.76 -11.20 17.41
N ALA A 137 5.48 -11.51 17.61
CA ALA A 137 4.69 -10.94 18.69
C ALA A 137 5.26 -11.26 20.09
N GLU A 138 5.60 -12.53 20.31
CA GLU A 138 6.17 -13.01 21.58
C GLU A 138 7.55 -12.40 21.86
N ASN A 139 8.42 -12.29 20.84
CA ASN A 139 9.78 -11.75 21.03
C ASN A 139 9.81 -10.22 21.14
N VAL A 140 8.83 -9.52 20.57
CA VAL A 140 8.79 -8.05 20.60
C VAL A 140 8.06 -7.52 21.83
N SER A 141 6.92 -8.11 22.20
CA SER A 141 6.06 -7.59 23.28
C SER A 141 5.77 -8.61 24.39
N GLY A 142 6.45 -9.76 24.37
CA GLY A 142 6.34 -10.81 25.40
C GLY A 142 5.11 -11.72 25.27
N SER A 143 4.06 -11.28 24.58
CA SER A 143 2.87 -12.10 24.29
C SER A 143 2.09 -11.55 23.09
N VAL A 144 1.22 -12.39 22.51
CA VAL A 144 0.32 -11.98 21.42
C VAL A 144 -0.65 -10.86 21.86
N GLU A 145 -1.16 -10.91 23.08
CA GLU A 145 -2.10 -9.91 23.61
C GLU A 145 -1.44 -8.56 23.80
N ASN A 146 -0.21 -8.52 24.31
CA ASN A 146 0.53 -7.27 24.44
C ASN A 146 0.92 -6.71 23.08
N PHE A 147 1.36 -7.58 22.16
CA PHE A 147 1.66 -7.17 20.81
C PHE A 147 0.43 -6.62 20.08
N ALA A 148 -0.76 -7.20 20.27
CA ALA A 148 -1.99 -6.68 19.70
C ALA A 148 -2.31 -5.25 20.20
N LYS A 149 -2.06 -4.94 21.46
CA LYS A 149 -2.19 -3.55 21.98
C LYS A 149 -1.21 -2.61 21.27
N ASP A 150 0.03 -3.05 21.06
CA ASP A 150 1.04 -2.29 20.33
C ASP A 150 0.66 -2.08 18.85
N MET A 151 0.12 -3.12 18.19
CA MET A 151 -0.37 -3.01 16.82
C MET A 151 -1.45 -1.94 16.69
N ASN A 152 -2.41 -1.89 17.61
CA ASN A 152 -3.46 -0.87 17.59
C ASN A 152 -2.90 0.54 17.85
N ARG A 153 -1.93 0.68 18.76
CA ARG A 153 -1.24 1.95 19.01
C ARG A 153 -0.48 2.44 17.78
N VAL A 154 0.25 1.56 17.10
CA VAL A 154 1.01 1.86 15.89
C VAL A 154 0.07 2.16 14.72
N ALA A 155 -1.02 1.40 14.55
CA ALA A 155 -2.04 1.66 13.55
C ALA A 155 -2.68 3.05 13.72
N ALA A 156 -3.04 3.42 14.96
CA ALA A 156 -3.57 4.74 15.28
C ALA A 156 -2.56 5.86 14.94
N LYS A 157 -1.27 5.66 15.26
CA LYS A 157 -0.17 6.59 14.89
C LYS A 157 -0.04 6.73 13.37
N ALA A 158 -0.25 5.66 12.61
CA ALA A 158 -0.23 5.69 11.15
C ALA A 158 -1.47 6.38 10.53
N GLY A 159 -2.53 6.61 11.32
CA GLY A 159 -3.76 7.29 10.91
C GLY A 159 -4.95 6.34 10.72
N ALA A 160 -4.83 5.06 11.06
CA ALA A 160 -5.95 4.12 11.06
C ALA A 160 -6.82 4.31 12.30
N LYS A 161 -8.07 4.74 12.11
CA LYS A 161 -8.99 5.12 13.20
C LYS A 161 -10.15 4.14 13.40
N ASN A 162 -10.39 3.29 12.41
CA ASN A 162 -11.53 2.37 12.30
C ASN A 162 -11.05 0.91 12.21
N SER A 163 -9.92 0.60 12.85
CA SER A 163 -9.29 -0.72 12.82
C SER A 163 -9.06 -1.24 14.22
N VAL A 164 -9.21 -2.56 14.37
CA VAL A 164 -8.88 -3.30 15.59
C VAL A 164 -8.16 -4.58 15.22
N PHE A 165 -6.90 -4.69 15.65
CA PHE A 165 -6.07 -5.88 15.46
C PHE A 165 -5.98 -6.67 16.75
N LEU A 166 -6.38 -7.95 16.71
CA LEU A 166 -6.42 -8.82 17.89
C LEU A 166 -5.37 -9.93 17.88
N ASN A 167 -4.71 -10.12 16.75
CA ASN A 167 -3.67 -11.12 16.55
C ASN A 167 -2.70 -10.65 15.44
N PRO A 168 -1.45 -11.17 15.38
CA PRO A 168 -0.43 -10.66 14.48
C PRO A 168 -0.52 -11.24 13.05
N HIS A 169 -1.34 -12.27 12.85
CA HIS A 169 -1.38 -13.01 11.59
C HIS A 169 -2.59 -12.71 10.72
N GLY A 170 -3.69 -12.24 11.29
CA GLY A 170 -4.94 -11.92 10.60
C GLY A 170 -5.88 -13.11 10.39
N LEU A 171 -5.72 -14.19 11.16
CA LEU A 171 -6.76 -15.25 11.15
C LEU A 171 -8.04 -14.67 11.73
N THR A 172 -9.18 -15.15 11.22
CA THR A 172 -10.50 -14.63 11.57
C THR A 172 -10.75 -14.77 13.06
N GLN A 173 -11.05 -13.65 13.71
CA GLN A 173 -11.40 -13.56 15.11
C GLN A 173 -12.48 -12.49 15.27
N MET A 174 -13.46 -12.74 16.14
CA MET A 174 -14.52 -11.76 16.41
C MET A 174 -13.92 -10.44 16.89
N GLY A 175 -14.26 -9.34 16.22
CA GLY A 175 -13.73 -8.01 16.50
C GLY A 175 -12.43 -7.66 15.77
N HIS A 176 -11.72 -8.62 15.16
CA HIS A 176 -10.52 -8.34 14.35
C HIS A 176 -10.94 -7.80 12.98
N HIS A 177 -10.64 -6.53 12.70
CA HIS A 177 -11.08 -5.86 11.49
C HIS A 177 -10.24 -4.63 11.12
N SER A 178 -10.43 -4.18 9.89
CA SER A 178 -9.90 -2.91 9.40
C SER A 178 -10.83 -2.34 8.31
N THR A 179 -10.35 -1.31 7.62
CA THR A 179 -10.99 -0.71 6.45
C THR A 179 -9.96 -0.55 5.32
N ALA A 180 -10.41 -0.41 4.08
CA ALA A 180 -9.50 -0.17 2.96
C ALA A 180 -8.70 1.13 3.13
N ARG A 181 -9.33 2.18 3.67
CA ARG A 181 -8.66 3.45 3.98
C ARG A 181 -7.57 3.28 5.04
N ASP A 182 -7.90 2.62 6.15
CA ASP A 182 -6.97 2.46 7.26
C ASP A 182 -5.74 1.64 6.86
N LEU A 183 -5.94 0.53 6.14
CA LEU A 183 -4.85 -0.26 5.59
C LEU A 183 -3.98 0.55 4.62
N ALA A 184 -4.57 1.43 3.81
CA ALA A 184 -3.80 2.32 2.92
C ALA A 184 -2.96 3.32 3.71
N MET A 185 -3.48 3.88 4.80
CA MET A 185 -2.72 4.78 5.69
C MET A 185 -1.57 4.07 6.38
N ILE A 186 -1.81 2.84 6.88
CA ILE A 186 -0.76 2.01 7.49
C ILE A 186 0.33 1.68 6.47
N ALA A 187 -0.06 1.29 5.25
CA ALA A 187 0.88 1.01 4.17
C ALA A 187 1.73 2.24 3.84
N ALA A 188 1.12 3.40 3.59
CA ALA A 188 1.84 4.64 3.29
C ALA A 188 2.78 5.06 4.42
N TYR A 189 2.38 4.85 5.67
CA TYR A 189 3.24 5.11 6.82
C TYR A 189 4.42 4.13 6.89
N GLY A 190 4.18 2.85 6.68
CA GLY A 190 5.22 1.81 6.64
C GLY A 190 6.22 2.03 5.52
N MET A 191 5.76 2.46 4.34
CA MET A 191 6.59 2.76 3.17
C MET A 191 7.61 3.89 3.41
N LYS A 192 7.57 4.61 4.54
CA LYS A 192 8.62 5.57 4.94
C LYS A 192 9.88 4.89 5.49
N TYR A 193 9.74 3.70 6.05
CA TYR A 193 10.85 2.94 6.64
C TYR A 193 11.58 2.11 5.57
N GLN A 194 12.90 2.27 5.44
CA GLN A 194 13.68 1.49 4.46
C GLN A 194 13.55 -0.02 4.70
N MET A 195 13.75 -0.48 5.94
CA MET A 195 13.59 -1.91 6.26
C MET A 195 12.20 -2.47 5.98
N PHE A 196 11.15 -1.65 6.09
CA PHE A 196 9.80 -2.08 5.72
C PHE A 196 9.72 -2.31 4.21
N ARG A 197 10.21 -1.36 3.41
CA ARG A 197 10.27 -1.47 1.93
C ARG A 197 11.05 -2.70 1.51
N ASP A 198 12.20 -2.94 2.14
CA ASP A 198 13.06 -4.09 1.82
C ASP A 198 12.31 -5.41 2.07
N LYS A 199 11.68 -5.54 3.24
CA LYS A 199 10.96 -6.75 3.66
C LYS A 199 9.74 -7.10 2.81
N VAL A 200 9.01 -6.10 2.32
CA VAL A 200 7.77 -6.34 1.58
C VAL A 200 7.97 -6.59 0.08
N ALA A 201 9.16 -6.33 -0.45
CA ALA A 201 9.43 -6.32 -1.89
C ALA A 201 10.06 -7.63 -2.43
N ASN A 202 10.36 -8.60 -1.57
CA ASN A 202 11.12 -9.80 -1.97
C ASN A 202 10.30 -10.81 -2.79
N ASP A 203 10.86 -11.30 -3.91
CA ASP A 203 10.33 -12.46 -4.65
C ASP A 203 10.67 -13.77 -3.94
N TYR A 204 11.93 -13.90 -3.51
CA TYR A 204 12.44 -15.09 -2.84
C TYR A 204 13.18 -14.71 -1.57
N TYR A 205 13.20 -15.64 -0.63
CA TYR A 205 14.03 -15.52 0.56
C TYR A 205 14.63 -16.86 0.94
N LYS A 206 15.94 -16.87 1.17
CA LYS A 206 16.67 -18.01 1.70
C LYS A 206 16.74 -17.86 3.22
N VAL A 207 15.88 -18.59 3.92
CA VAL A 207 15.70 -18.49 5.37
C VAL A 207 17.00 -18.89 6.08
N PRO A 208 17.65 -17.99 6.84
CA PRO A 208 19.01 -18.15 7.33
C PRO A 208 19.05 -18.90 8.67
N TYR A 209 18.54 -20.13 8.70
CA TYR A 209 18.69 -21.00 9.87
C TYR A 209 20.18 -21.28 10.12
N GLN A 210 20.64 -21.09 11.36
CA GLN A 210 22.03 -21.27 11.78
C GLN A 210 22.34 -22.71 12.21
N ASN A 211 21.32 -23.46 12.64
CA ASN A 211 21.45 -24.82 13.16
C ASN A 211 20.73 -25.89 12.33
N ARG A 212 20.18 -25.53 11.16
CA ARG A 212 19.64 -26.48 10.17
C ARG A 212 19.79 -25.94 8.75
N THR A 213 19.59 -26.80 7.77
CA THR A 213 19.70 -26.43 6.34
C THR A 213 18.77 -25.26 6.01
N PRO A 214 19.28 -24.17 5.42
CA PRO A 214 18.46 -23.07 4.92
C PRO A 214 17.45 -23.52 3.87
N GLU A 215 16.23 -23.01 3.95
CA GLU A 215 15.17 -23.27 2.98
C GLU A 215 14.92 -22.02 2.13
N THR A 216 14.64 -22.20 0.84
CA THR A 216 14.29 -21.07 -0.04
C THR A 216 12.79 -21.06 -0.26
N ILE A 217 12.16 -19.96 0.14
CA ILE A 217 10.73 -19.72 -0.02
C ILE A 217 10.49 -18.66 -1.08
N ARG A 218 9.28 -18.64 -1.64
CA ARG A 218 8.84 -17.67 -2.64
C ARG A 218 7.61 -16.92 -2.16
N THR A 219 7.53 -15.64 -2.52
CA THR A 219 6.40 -14.78 -2.18
C THR A 219 5.09 -15.26 -2.79
N THR A 220 4.02 -15.04 -2.06
CA THR A 220 2.64 -15.19 -2.56
C THR A 220 2.19 -13.99 -3.39
N ASN A 221 2.94 -12.89 -3.40
CA ASN A 221 2.58 -11.66 -4.13
C ASN A 221 2.93 -11.77 -5.62
N HIS A 222 1.92 -11.90 -6.48
CA HIS A 222 2.13 -12.02 -7.93
C HIS A 222 2.69 -10.75 -8.59
N PHE A 223 2.49 -9.55 -8.02
CA PHE A 223 3.03 -8.32 -8.59
C PHE A 223 4.56 -8.30 -8.60
N ILE A 224 5.15 -8.83 -7.53
CA ILE A 224 6.61 -9.01 -7.41
C ILE A 224 7.07 -10.09 -8.39
N ARG A 225 6.39 -11.25 -8.41
CA ARG A 225 6.75 -12.40 -9.27
C ARG A 225 6.66 -12.08 -10.77
N ASN A 226 5.63 -11.35 -11.16
CA ASN A 226 5.35 -11.00 -12.56
C ASN A 226 6.05 -9.72 -13.00
N LYS A 227 6.85 -9.11 -12.11
CA LYS A 227 7.68 -7.92 -12.39
C LYS A 227 6.88 -6.76 -12.99
N TYR A 228 5.70 -6.47 -12.43
CA TYR A 228 4.94 -5.29 -12.83
C TYR A 228 5.85 -4.05 -12.69
N PRO A 229 5.98 -3.16 -13.70
CA PRO A 229 6.98 -2.12 -13.68
C PRO A 229 6.81 -1.18 -12.48
N GLY A 230 7.84 -1.10 -11.64
CA GLY A 230 7.84 -0.30 -10.41
C GLY A 230 7.25 -1.01 -9.19
N ALA A 231 6.76 -2.25 -9.30
CA ALA A 231 6.21 -3.00 -8.17
C ALA A 231 7.21 -3.11 -7.02
N ASN A 232 6.76 -2.75 -5.82
CA ASN A 232 7.59 -2.74 -4.61
C ASN A 232 6.86 -3.28 -3.37
N GLY A 233 5.85 -4.14 -3.58
CA GLY A 233 5.47 -5.14 -2.60
C GLY A 233 4.13 -4.89 -1.90
N LEU A 234 4.20 -4.86 -0.57
CA LEU A 234 3.12 -4.91 0.43
C LEU A 234 2.64 -6.32 0.75
N LYS A 235 1.36 -6.67 0.62
CA LYS A 235 0.87 -7.93 1.22
C LYS A 235 -0.45 -8.46 0.68
N THR A 236 -0.50 -9.77 0.52
CA THR A 236 -1.70 -10.58 0.21
C THR A 236 -2.43 -11.03 1.47
N GLY A 237 -3.71 -11.39 1.35
CA GLY A 237 -4.44 -12.08 2.42
C GLY A 237 -5.63 -12.87 1.91
N PHE A 238 -5.94 -13.97 2.59
CA PHE A 238 -7.15 -14.74 2.39
C PHE A 238 -7.59 -15.37 3.71
N THR A 239 -8.88 -15.32 3.98
CA THR A 239 -9.60 -16.26 4.85
C THR A 239 -11.00 -16.42 4.28
N ASN A 240 -11.73 -17.47 4.65
CA ASN A 240 -13.12 -17.64 4.22
C ASN A 240 -14.03 -16.45 4.57
N ALA A 241 -13.71 -15.71 5.65
CA ALA A 241 -14.49 -14.56 6.08
C ALA A 241 -14.06 -13.24 5.39
N ALA A 242 -12.81 -13.13 4.96
CA ALA A 242 -12.27 -11.95 4.30
C ALA A 242 -12.44 -11.95 2.77
N GLY A 243 -12.54 -13.14 2.18
CA GLY A 243 -12.32 -13.32 0.75
C GLY A 243 -10.88 -13.01 0.37
N GLU A 244 -10.65 -12.73 -0.92
CA GLU A 244 -9.33 -12.44 -1.44
C GLU A 244 -8.96 -10.97 -1.21
N CYS A 245 -7.92 -10.72 -0.40
CA CYS A 245 -7.40 -9.38 -0.09
C CYS A 245 -6.02 -9.13 -0.70
N LEU A 246 -5.74 -7.91 -1.12
CA LEU A 246 -4.44 -7.47 -1.57
C LEU A 246 -4.20 -6.01 -1.20
N ILE A 247 -3.00 -5.74 -0.72
CA ILE A 247 -2.41 -4.42 -0.72
C ILE A 247 -1.21 -4.49 -1.67
N ALA A 248 -1.21 -3.65 -2.70
CA ALA A 248 -0.15 -3.60 -3.68
C ALA A 248 0.39 -2.17 -3.83
N SER A 249 1.69 -2.06 -4.11
CA SER A 249 2.35 -0.79 -4.33
C SER A 249 3.29 -0.83 -5.51
N ALA A 250 3.43 0.31 -6.18
CA ALA A 250 4.45 0.54 -7.18
C ALA A 250 4.96 1.99 -7.13
N THR A 251 6.22 2.19 -7.50
CA THR A 251 6.83 3.52 -7.65
C THR A 251 7.30 3.74 -9.07
N ARG A 252 6.93 4.88 -9.68
CA ARG A 252 7.41 5.34 -10.99
C ARG A 252 7.71 6.82 -10.93
N ASN A 253 8.89 7.22 -11.41
CA ASN A 253 9.35 8.62 -11.45
C ASN A 253 9.16 9.37 -10.12
N GLY A 254 9.43 8.70 -9.00
CA GLY A 254 9.30 9.28 -7.65
C GLY A 254 7.90 9.28 -7.06
N HIS A 255 6.86 8.90 -7.81
CA HIS A 255 5.49 8.77 -7.30
C HIS A 255 5.23 7.34 -6.84
N THR A 256 4.78 7.17 -5.60
CA THR A 256 4.42 5.85 -5.05
C THR A 256 2.91 5.72 -4.94
N MET A 257 2.34 4.77 -5.67
CA MET A 257 0.91 4.46 -5.64
C MET A 257 0.66 3.23 -4.78
N ILE A 258 -0.36 3.27 -3.93
CA ILE A 258 -0.80 2.13 -3.12
C ILE A 258 -2.28 1.87 -3.42
N VAL A 259 -2.60 0.62 -3.77
CA VAL A 259 -3.97 0.14 -3.89
C VAL A 259 -4.25 -0.92 -2.84
N VAL A 260 -5.36 -0.76 -2.12
CA VAL A 260 -5.93 -1.74 -1.19
C VAL A 260 -7.21 -2.29 -1.81
N MET A 261 -7.33 -3.61 -1.89
CA MET A 261 -8.48 -4.35 -2.41
C MET A 261 -8.87 -5.43 -1.40
N LEU A 262 -10.11 -5.37 -0.90
CA LEU A 262 -10.64 -6.31 0.08
C LEU A 262 -11.85 -7.03 -0.50
N ASN A 263 -11.85 -8.36 -0.38
CA ASN A 263 -12.81 -9.28 -1.00
C ASN A 263 -12.93 -9.04 -2.51
N ASP A 264 -11.84 -9.31 -3.23
CA ASP A 264 -11.67 -9.10 -4.66
C ASP A 264 -10.96 -10.29 -5.31
N ASP A 265 -11.73 -11.18 -5.93
CA ASP A 265 -11.21 -12.37 -6.63
C ASP A 265 -10.42 -12.02 -7.90
N ASN A 266 -10.55 -10.78 -8.40
CA ASN A 266 -9.84 -10.28 -9.59
C ASN A 266 -8.71 -9.30 -9.24
N ARG A 267 -8.32 -9.22 -7.95
CA ARG A 267 -7.33 -8.27 -7.42
C ARG A 267 -6.02 -8.18 -8.20
N TRP A 268 -5.57 -9.26 -8.85
CA TRP A 268 -4.30 -9.27 -9.60
C TRP A 268 -4.37 -8.44 -10.87
N ASP A 269 -5.48 -8.53 -11.62
CA ASP A 269 -5.64 -7.78 -12.87
C ASP A 269 -6.15 -6.38 -12.58
N GLU A 270 -7.03 -6.21 -11.58
CA GLU A 270 -7.55 -4.90 -11.21
C GLU A 270 -6.46 -4.01 -10.60
N ALA A 271 -5.58 -4.51 -9.71
CA ALA A 271 -4.56 -3.64 -9.12
C ALA A 271 -3.58 -3.09 -10.16
N VAL A 272 -3.31 -3.79 -11.27
CA VAL A 272 -2.57 -3.23 -12.41
C VAL A 272 -3.29 -2.00 -12.97
N GLN A 273 -4.59 -2.11 -13.20
CA GLN A 273 -5.41 -1.03 -13.77
C GLN A 273 -5.48 0.18 -12.83
N PHE A 274 -5.63 -0.04 -11.52
CA PHE A 274 -5.66 1.03 -10.52
C PHE A 274 -4.30 1.71 -10.36
N LEU A 275 -3.20 0.96 -10.31
CA LEU A 275 -1.86 1.55 -10.24
C LEU A 275 -1.55 2.37 -11.50
N ASP A 276 -1.86 1.85 -12.69
CA ASP A 276 -1.71 2.60 -13.94
C ASP A 276 -2.63 3.84 -13.99
N TYR A 277 -3.86 3.74 -13.49
CA TYR A 277 -4.75 4.90 -13.36
C TYR A 277 -4.12 5.98 -12.47
N GLY A 278 -3.57 5.61 -11.30
CA GLY A 278 -2.86 6.54 -10.42
C GLY A 278 -1.67 7.21 -11.12
N PHE A 279 -0.87 6.44 -11.85
CA PHE A 279 0.27 6.98 -12.60
C PHE A 279 -0.13 7.91 -13.75
N LYS A 280 -1.23 7.63 -14.46
CA LYS A 280 -1.78 8.53 -15.49
C LYS A 280 -2.24 9.86 -14.88
N LEU A 281 -2.90 9.82 -13.71
CA LEU A 281 -3.29 11.03 -12.99
C LEU A 281 -2.09 11.88 -12.55
N ARG A 282 -0.92 11.25 -12.36
CA ARG A 282 0.35 11.94 -12.07
C ARG A 282 1.16 12.30 -13.32
N GLY A 283 0.70 11.93 -14.51
CA GLY A 283 1.41 12.21 -15.77
C GLY A 283 2.76 11.50 -15.88
N VAL A 284 2.93 10.35 -15.22
CA VAL A 284 4.19 9.58 -15.26
C VAL A 284 4.13 8.35 -16.15
N ILE A 285 2.99 8.11 -16.81
CA ILE A 285 2.80 7.21 -17.96
C ILE A 285 1.78 7.79 -18.93
#